data_AF-A0A931QIR8-F1
#
_entry.id   AF-A0A931QIR8-F1
#
_cell.length_a   1.000
_cell.length_b   1.000
_cell.length_c   1.000
_cell.angle_alpha   90.00
_cell.angle_beta   90.00
_cell.angle_gamma   90.00
#
_symmetry.space_group_name_H-M   'P 1'
#
loop_
_entity.id
_entity.type
_entity.pdbx_description
1 polymer ?
#
loop_
_entity_poly.entity_id
_entity_poly.type
_entity_poly.pdbx_seq_one_letter_code
_entity_poly.pdbx_strand_id
1 'polypeptide(L)'
;AVEKALGYMGLSPNTPITEIPIDRVFIGSCTNGRIEDLREAARAARGKRVAAGVSAMVVPGSGLVKEQAEREGLDSIFIEAGFEWREPGCSMCLAMNDDVLAPGERCASTSNRNFEGRQGKGGRTHLVSPAMAAAAAVKGRVVDVRKEQ
;
A
#
# COMPACT_ATOMS: atom_id res chain seq x y z
N ALA A 1 6.58 -12.13 -24.28
CA ALA A 1 5.94 -12.18 -22.94
C ALA A 1 6.55 -11.15 -21.99
N VAL A 2 7.87 -11.17 -21.78
CA VAL A 2 8.58 -10.22 -20.90
C VAL A 2 8.38 -8.76 -21.32
N GLU A 3 8.54 -8.43 -22.60
CA GLU A 3 8.35 -7.07 -23.11
C GLU A 3 6.95 -6.50 -22.82
N LYS A 4 5.91 -7.33 -22.96
CA LYS A 4 4.52 -6.95 -22.65
C LYS A 4 4.36 -6.64 -21.17
N ALA A 5 4.91 -7.48 -20.28
CA ALA A 5 4.86 -7.26 -18.84
C ALA A 5 5.61 -6.00 -18.42
N LEU A 6 6.80 -5.77 -18.99
CA LEU A 6 7.57 -4.54 -18.77
C LEU A 6 6.83 -3.30 -19.29
N GLY A 7 6.21 -3.38 -20.46
CA GLY A 7 5.37 -2.32 -21.03
C GLY A 7 4.17 -2.00 -20.14
N TYR A 8 3.45 -3.01 -19.65
CA TYR A 8 2.35 -2.83 -18.70
C TYR A 8 2.83 -2.13 -17.43
N MET A 9 3.91 -2.63 -16.84
CA MET A 9 4.49 -2.06 -15.62
C MET A 9 5.20 -0.73 -15.85
N GLY A 10 5.38 -0.28 -17.09
CA GLY A 10 6.12 0.93 -17.45
C GLY A 10 7.56 0.91 -16.93
N LEU A 11 8.26 -0.22 -17.10
CA LEU A 11 9.62 -0.42 -16.62
C LEU A 11 10.57 -0.75 -17.77
N SER A 12 11.80 -0.29 -17.66
CA SER A 12 12.90 -0.76 -18.52
C SER A 12 13.47 -2.07 -17.96
N PRO A 13 14.06 -2.94 -18.80
CA PRO A 13 14.80 -4.10 -18.32
C PRO A 13 15.88 -3.69 -17.32
N ASN A 14 16.07 -4.50 -16.28
CA ASN A 14 17.06 -4.30 -15.22
C ASN A 14 16.87 -3.05 -14.33
N THR A 15 15.73 -2.35 -14.39
CA THR A 15 15.40 -1.32 -13.40
C THR A 15 15.38 -1.96 -11.99
N PRO A 16 16.22 -1.50 -11.05
CA PRO A 16 16.19 -1.99 -9.68
C PRO A 16 14.81 -1.75 -9.07
N ILE A 17 14.24 -2.76 -8.40
CA ILE A 17 12.92 -2.63 -7.75
C ILE A 17 12.89 -1.42 -6.81
N THR A 18 13.98 -1.16 -6.09
CA THR A 18 14.07 -0.05 -5.14
C THR A 18 14.04 1.33 -5.78
N GLU A 19 14.24 1.45 -7.09
CA GLU A 19 14.19 2.75 -7.79
C GLU A 19 12.80 3.05 -8.36
N ILE A 20 11.85 2.12 -8.21
CA ILE A 20 10.50 2.26 -8.79
C ILE A 20 9.68 3.25 -7.94
N PRO A 21 9.32 4.44 -8.45
CA PRO A 21 8.49 5.40 -7.73
C PRO A 21 7.06 4.88 -7.63
N ILE A 22 6.35 5.27 -6.57
CA ILE A 22 4.94 4.91 -6.37
C ILE A 22 4.07 6.16 -6.24
N ASP A 23 2.81 6.04 -6.63
CA ASP A 23 1.80 7.08 -6.51
C ASP A 23 0.83 6.76 -5.37
N ARG A 24 0.63 5.46 -5.11
CA ARG A 24 -0.37 4.98 -4.16
C ARG A 24 0.15 3.90 -3.23
N VAL A 25 -0.39 3.87 -2.01
CA VAL A 25 -0.19 2.79 -1.05
C VAL A 25 -1.52 2.29 -0.52
N PHE A 26 -1.69 0.97 -0.51
CA PHE A 26 -2.83 0.30 0.06
C PHE A 26 -2.37 -0.72 1.10
N ILE A 27 -2.70 -0.48 2.37
CA ILE A 27 -2.46 -1.40 3.48
C ILE A 27 -3.81 -1.90 3.97
N GLY A 28 -4.02 -3.22 3.99
CA GLY A 28 -5.24 -3.82 4.50
C GLY A 28 -5.92 -4.81 3.57
N SER A 29 -7.24 -4.97 3.76
CA SER A 29 -8.13 -6.03 3.27
C SER A 29 -8.17 -7.30 4.14
N CYS A 30 -9.04 -8.25 3.78
CA CYS A 30 -9.19 -9.53 4.46
C CYS A 30 -7.91 -10.40 4.49
N THR A 31 -6.89 -10.07 3.69
CA THR A 31 -5.63 -10.86 3.66
C THR A 31 -4.55 -10.30 4.59
N ASN A 32 -4.36 -8.98 4.61
CA ASN A 32 -3.26 -8.32 5.32
C ASN A 32 -3.71 -7.08 6.10
N GLY A 33 -4.91 -7.17 6.68
CA GLY A 33 -5.49 -6.16 7.55
C GLY A 33 -5.76 -6.66 8.96
N ARG A 34 -5.04 -7.70 9.44
CA ARG A 34 -5.13 -8.17 10.84
C ARG A 34 -4.40 -7.20 11.75
N ILE A 35 -4.63 -7.30 13.06
CA ILE A 35 -4.01 -6.37 14.01
C ILE A 35 -2.48 -6.43 13.98
N GLU A 36 -1.88 -7.60 13.77
CA GLU A 36 -0.42 -7.75 13.64
C GLU A 36 0.12 -7.05 12.39
N ASP A 37 -0.60 -7.15 11.27
CA ASP A 37 -0.24 -6.48 10.01
C ASP A 37 -0.25 -4.94 10.21
N LEU A 38 -1.27 -4.42 10.89
CA LEU A 38 -1.38 -2.99 11.20
C LEU A 38 -0.30 -2.50 12.18
N ARG A 39 0.02 -3.29 13.21
CA ARG A 39 1.13 -2.99 14.13
C ARG A 39 2.47 -2.93 13.40
N GLU A 40 2.71 -3.84 12.47
CA GLU A 40 3.94 -3.88 11.68
C GLU A 40 4.06 -2.62 10.80
N ALA A 41 3.00 -2.27 10.07
CA ALA A 41 2.94 -1.05 9.28
C ALA A 41 3.07 0.22 10.13
N ALA A 42 2.42 0.28 11.29
CA ALA A 42 2.49 1.43 12.19
C ALA A 42 3.92 1.67 12.73
N ARG A 43 4.67 0.60 13.02
CA ARG A 43 6.09 0.74 13.41
C ARG A 43 6.93 1.41 12.31
N ALA A 44 6.67 1.06 11.05
CA ALA A 44 7.39 1.64 9.92
C ALA A 44 7.01 3.11 9.67
N ALA A 45 5.75 3.49 9.96
CA ALA A 45 5.20 4.83 9.76
C ALA A 45 5.46 5.81 10.94
N ARG A 46 5.63 5.30 12.17
CA ARG A 46 5.73 6.12 13.39
C ARG A 46 6.80 7.20 13.29
N GLY A 47 6.42 8.44 13.57
CA GLY A 47 7.31 9.61 13.57
C GLY A 47 7.79 10.04 12.18
N LYS A 48 7.22 9.47 11.11
CA LYS A 48 7.55 9.79 9.72
C LYS A 48 6.31 10.37 9.02
N ARG A 49 6.46 10.83 7.78
CA ARG A 49 5.36 11.31 6.95
C ARG A 49 5.38 10.67 5.57
N VAL A 50 4.18 10.43 5.03
CA VAL A 50 3.97 10.02 3.64
C VAL A 50 4.64 11.05 2.72
N ALA A 51 5.34 10.54 1.69
CA ALA A 51 6.06 11.38 0.75
C ALA A 51 5.09 12.28 -0.03
N ALA A 52 5.56 13.48 -0.40
CA ALA A 52 4.77 14.39 -1.21
C ALA A 52 4.37 13.74 -2.55
N GLY A 53 3.10 13.83 -2.90
CA GLY A 53 2.54 13.23 -4.12
C GLY A 53 2.11 11.76 -3.98
N VAL A 54 2.32 11.12 -2.82
CA VAL A 54 1.80 9.77 -2.54
C VAL A 54 0.47 9.85 -1.80
N SER A 55 -0.55 9.14 -2.29
CA SER A 55 -1.79 8.87 -1.55
C SER A 55 -1.66 7.51 -0.86
N ALA A 56 -1.78 7.48 0.46
CA ALA A 56 -1.62 6.25 1.23
C ALA A 56 -2.86 6.00 2.09
N MET A 57 -3.39 4.79 2.07
CA MET A 57 -4.57 4.42 2.85
C MET A 57 -4.36 3.13 3.64
N VAL A 58 -5.05 3.06 4.78
CA VAL A 58 -5.10 1.88 5.64
C VAL A 58 -6.54 1.46 5.85
N VAL A 59 -6.83 0.19 5.54
CA VAL A 59 -8.16 -0.43 5.61
C VAL A 59 -8.10 -1.64 6.55
N PRO A 60 -8.60 -1.53 7.78
CA PRO A 60 -8.65 -2.66 8.71
C PRO A 60 -9.41 -3.85 8.12
N GLY A 61 -8.99 -5.07 8.45
CA GLY A 61 -9.58 -6.29 7.90
C GLY A 61 -11.00 -6.57 8.40
N SER A 62 -11.40 -5.99 9.53
CA SER A 62 -12.75 -6.08 10.10
C SER A 62 -13.01 -4.93 11.08
N GLY A 63 -14.27 -4.75 11.49
CA GLY A 63 -14.65 -3.79 12.55
C GLY A 63 -13.93 -4.07 13.87
N LEU A 64 -13.83 -5.34 14.28
CA LEU A 64 -13.13 -5.72 15.50
C LEU A 64 -11.64 -5.36 15.47
N VAL A 65 -10.98 -5.53 14.31
CA VAL A 65 -9.58 -5.14 14.15
C VAL A 65 -9.43 -3.62 14.19
N LYS A 66 -10.36 -2.87 13.56
CA LYS A 66 -10.36 -1.42 13.60
C LYS A 66 -10.49 -0.90 15.03
N GLU A 67 -11.50 -1.36 15.77
CA GLU A 67 -11.69 -0.97 17.17
C GLU A 67 -10.47 -1.30 18.02
N GLN A 68 -9.84 -2.46 17.79
CA GLN A 68 -8.63 -2.83 18.49
C GLN A 68 -7.45 -1.92 18.14
N ALA A 69 -7.27 -1.61 16.85
CA ALA A 69 -6.21 -0.71 16.38
C ALA A 69 -6.37 0.70 16.96
N GLU A 70 -7.60 1.20 17.05
CA GLU A 70 -7.94 2.50 17.65
C GLU A 70 -7.70 2.50 19.18
N ARG A 71 -8.08 1.42 19.88
CA ARG A 71 -7.73 1.26 21.31
C ARG A 71 -6.23 1.22 21.56
N GLU A 72 -5.46 0.71 20.61
CA GLU A 72 -3.98 0.67 20.66
C GLU A 72 -3.33 1.97 20.15
N GLY A 73 -4.11 2.94 19.64
CA GLY A 73 -3.63 4.21 19.09
C GLY A 73 -2.88 4.07 17.76
N LEU A 74 -3.10 2.99 17.01
CA LEU A 74 -2.45 2.75 15.72
C LEU A 74 -3.00 3.67 14.63
N ASP A 75 -4.30 3.97 14.68
CA ASP A 75 -4.98 4.93 13.80
C ASP A 75 -4.31 6.31 13.88
N SER A 76 -4.00 6.78 15.09
CA SER A 76 -3.36 8.06 15.31
C SER A 76 -1.97 8.12 14.66
N ILE A 77 -1.19 7.05 14.75
CA ILE A 77 0.12 6.96 14.08
C ILE A 77 -0.02 7.09 12.56
N PHE A 78 -1.02 6.42 11.98
CA PHE A 78 -1.27 6.48 10.54
C PHE A 78 -1.73 7.87 10.11
N ILE A 79 -2.68 8.47 10.84
CA ILE A 79 -3.21 9.80 10.57
C ILE A 79 -2.10 10.86 10.68
N GLU A 80 -1.28 10.82 11.73
CA GLU A 80 -0.15 11.73 11.92
C GLU A 80 0.90 11.61 10.81
N ALA A 81 1.12 10.38 10.31
CA ALA A 81 1.98 10.14 9.18
C ALA A 81 1.37 10.57 7.83
N GLY A 82 0.07 10.89 7.78
CA GLY A 82 -0.63 11.34 6.58
C GLY A 82 -1.30 10.22 5.79
N PHE A 83 -1.51 9.06 6.39
CA PHE A 83 -2.34 8.00 5.80
C PHE A 83 -3.82 8.29 6.04
N GLU A 84 -4.65 7.90 5.08
CA GLU A 84 -6.08 7.87 5.22
C GLU A 84 -6.50 6.62 6.02
N TRP A 85 -7.05 6.82 7.22
CA TRP A 85 -7.63 5.76 8.04
C TRP A 85 -9.07 5.49 7.60
N ARG A 86 -9.32 4.33 6.97
CA ARG A 86 -10.60 4.01 6.33
C ARG A 86 -11.44 3.02 7.15
N GLU A 87 -12.70 2.91 6.79
CA GLU A 87 -13.60 1.88 7.33
C GLU A 87 -13.24 0.48 6.77
N PRO A 88 -13.50 -0.59 7.53
CA PRO A 88 -13.21 -1.95 7.09
C PRO A 88 -14.00 -2.31 5.83
N GLY A 89 -13.34 -2.95 4.88
CA GLY A 89 -13.98 -3.35 3.63
C GLY A 89 -13.00 -3.92 2.61
N CYS A 90 -13.52 -4.27 1.43
CA CYS A 90 -12.66 -4.76 0.35
C CYS A 90 -11.86 -3.64 -0.31
N SER A 91 -12.42 -2.42 -0.42
CA SER A 91 -11.74 -1.22 -0.95
C SER A 91 -10.96 -1.55 -2.25
N MET A 92 -9.74 -1.05 -2.38
CA MET A 92 -8.87 -1.22 -3.54
C MET A 92 -8.46 -2.67 -3.81
N CYS A 93 -8.67 -3.62 -2.88
CA CYS A 93 -8.40 -5.05 -3.14
C CYS A 93 -9.34 -5.63 -4.22
N LEU A 94 -10.53 -5.05 -4.38
CA LEU A 94 -11.49 -5.37 -5.44
C LEU A 94 -11.76 -4.19 -6.39
N ALA A 95 -11.42 -2.96 -6.01
CA ALA A 95 -11.69 -1.74 -6.79
C ALA A 95 -13.16 -1.62 -7.22
N MET A 96 -14.08 -1.95 -6.29
CA MET A 96 -15.54 -1.88 -6.51
C MET A 96 -16.14 -0.56 -6.05
N ASN A 97 -15.33 0.29 -5.43
CA ASN A 97 -15.66 1.63 -4.96
C ASN A 97 -14.70 2.64 -5.60
N ASP A 98 -14.75 3.89 -5.15
CA ASP A 98 -13.90 4.98 -5.67
C ASP A 98 -12.39 4.77 -5.36
N ASP A 99 -12.04 3.75 -4.57
CA ASP A 99 -10.66 3.35 -4.33
C ASP A 99 -10.14 2.53 -5.53
N VAL A 100 -9.83 3.22 -6.63
CA VAL A 100 -9.36 2.66 -7.89
C VAL A 100 -8.09 3.37 -8.38
N LEU A 101 -7.17 2.61 -8.97
CA LEU A 101 -5.99 3.17 -9.63
C LEU A 101 -6.36 3.74 -11.00
N ALA A 102 -5.87 4.96 -11.28
CA ALA A 102 -5.94 5.53 -12.60
C ALA A 102 -4.94 4.82 -13.56
N PRO A 103 -5.15 4.88 -14.88
CA PRO A 103 -4.20 4.33 -15.84
C PRO A 103 -2.79 4.89 -15.63
N GLY A 104 -1.81 4.01 -15.46
CA GLY A 104 -0.41 4.37 -15.25
C GLY A 104 -0.01 4.59 -13.78
N GLU A 105 -0.96 4.83 -12.87
CA GLU A 105 -0.68 4.93 -11.44
C GLU A 105 -0.10 3.62 -10.91
N ARG A 106 0.86 3.75 -9.99
CA ARG A 106 1.56 2.64 -9.38
C ARG A 106 1.28 2.55 -7.90
N CYS A 107 0.89 1.35 -7.47
CA CYS A 107 0.54 1.06 -6.08
C CYS A 107 1.50 0.05 -5.45
N ALA A 108 1.97 0.35 -4.23
CA ALA A 108 2.47 -0.66 -3.31
C ALA A 108 1.30 -1.16 -2.44
N SER A 109 0.93 -2.42 -2.62
CA SER A 109 -0.33 -2.98 -2.10
C SER A 109 -0.07 -4.21 -1.25
N THR A 110 -0.73 -4.30 -0.10
CA THR A 110 -0.78 -5.51 0.71
C THR A 110 -1.94 -6.43 0.33
N SER A 111 -2.54 -6.24 -0.85
CA SER A 111 -3.48 -7.23 -1.39
C SER A 111 -2.76 -8.54 -1.75
N ASN A 112 -3.52 -9.57 -2.13
CA ASN A 112 -2.95 -10.86 -2.56
C ASN A 112 -2.94 -11.07 -4.07
N ARG A 113 -3.40 -10.08 -4.86
CA ARG A 113 -3.61 -10.22 -6.31
C ARG A 113 -3.24 -8.93 -7.04
N ASN A 114 -2.43 -9.05 -8.09
CA ASN A 114 -1.98 -7.93 -8.92
C ASN A 114 -2.10 -8.17 -10.43
N PHE A 115 -2.99 -9.08 -10.86
CA PHE A 115 -3.23 -9.26 -12.30
C PHE A 115 -3.76 -7.97 -12.95
N GLU A 116 -3.57 -7.84 -14.26
CA GLU A 116 -3.92 -6.62 -15.00
C GLU A 116 -5.38 -6.20 -14.76
N GLY A 117 -5.59 -4.92 -14.40
CA GLY A 117 -6.93 -4.39 -14.13
C GLY A 117 -7.49 -4.67 -12.73
N ARG A 118 -6.80 -5.44 -11.88
CA ARG A 118 -7.34 -5.87 -10.57
C ARG A 118 -7.72 -4.71 -9.64
N GLN A 119 -6.85 -3.73 -9.52
CA GLN A 119 -7.06 -2.55 -8.66
C GLN A 119 -7.45 -1.31 -9.47
N GLY A 120 -7.81 -1.49 -10.74
CA GLY A 120 -8.06 -0.40 -11.69
C GLY A 120 -7.46 -0.69 -13.06
N LYS A 121 -8.18 -0.34 -14.12
CA LYS A 121 -7.77 -0.59 -15.51
C LYS A 121 -6.49 0.20 -15.83
N GLY A 122 -5.41 -0.52 -16.12
CA GLY A 122 -4.09 0.09 -16.41
C GLY A 122 -3.30 0.52 -15.17
N GLY A 123 -3.79 0.23 -13.96
CA GLY A 123 -3.05 0.45 -12.71
C GLY A 123 -1.96 -0.60 -12.49
N ARG A 124 -0.85 -0.20 -11.89
CA ARG A 124 0.36 -1.02 -11.76
C ARG A 124 0.60 -1.40 -10.30
N THR A 125 0.31 -2.65 -9.93
CA THR A 125 0.38 -3.08 -8.54
C THR A 125 1.62 -3.93 -8.23
N HIS A 126 2.31 -3.55 -7.16
CA HIS A 126 3.39 -4.32 -6.53
C HIS A 126 2.87 -4.90 -5.22
N LEU A 127 2.89 -6.22 -5.09
CA LEU A 127 2.50 -6.89 -3.84
C LEU A 127 3.66 -6.84 -2.85
N VAL A 128 3.40 -6.32 -1.66
CA VAL A 128 4.43 -6.12 -0.62
C VAL A 128 3.86 -6.42 0.77
N SER A 129 4.72 -6.59 1.77
CA SER A 129 4.31 -6.73 3.17
C SER A 129 3.79 -5.41 3.75
N PRO A 130 3.06 -5.43 4.89
CA PRO A 130 2.60 -4.22 5.57
C PRO A 130 3.72 -3.25 5.95
N ALA A 131 4.85 -3.74 6.50
CA ALA A 131 6.02 -2.89 6.76
C ALA A 131 6.53 -2.20 5.50
N MET A 132 6.63 -2.95 4.41
CA MET A 132 7.20 -2.44 3.16
C MET A 132 6.26 -1.46 2.46
N ALA A 133 4.95 -1.67 2.52
CA ALA A 133 3.96 -0.72 2.05
C ALA A 133 4.07 0.62 2.80
N ALA A 134 4.12 0.57 4.14
CA ALA A 134 4.26 1.77 4.96
C ALA A 134 5.59 2.49 4.72
N ALA A 135 6.70 1.74 4.64
CA ALA A 135 8.01 2.32 4.34
C ALA A 135 8.07 2.93 2.93
N ALA A 136 7.44 2.29 1.93
CA ALA A 136 7.34 2.82 0.58
C ALA A 136 6.53 4.11 0.53
N ALA A 137 5.43 4.20 1.30
CA ALA A 137 4.62 5.41 1.43
C ALA A 137 5.46 6.61 1.89
N VAL A 138 6.31 6.40 2.89
CA VAL A 138 7.21 7.42 3.45
C VAL A 138 8.30 7.83 2.46
N LYS A 139 8.77 6.89 1.62
CA LYS A 139 9.92 7.11 0.73
C LYS A 139 9.53 7.51 -0.70
N GLY A 140 8.26 7.38 -1.07
CA GLY A 140 7.78 7.69 -2.43
C GLY A 140 8.18 6.68 -3.51
N ARG A 141 8.74 5.53 -3.10
CA ARG A 141 9.21 4.48 -4.00
C ARG A 141 9.20 3.12 -3.30
N VAL A 142 9.28 2.04 -4.06
CA VAL A 142 9.47 0.70 -3.48
C VAL A 142 10.81 0.65 -2.73
N VAL A 143 10.83 -0.03 -1.59
CA VAL A 143 12.01 -0.09 -0.71
C VAL A 143 12.27 -1.51 -0.22
N ASP A 144 13.50 -1.76 0.21
CA ASP A 144 13.86 -2.97 0.94
C ASP A 144 13.89 -2.64 2.44
N VAL A 145 12.87 -3.06 3.18
CA VAL A 145 12.74 -2.76 4.62
C VAL A 145 13.89 -3.29 5.48
N ARG A 146 14.68 -4.24 4.98
CA ARG A 146 15.87 -4.75 5.69
C ARG A 146 17.01 -3.74 5.70
N LYS A 147 16.99 -2.76 4.79
CA LYS A 147 18.01 -1.71 4.65
C LYS A 147 17.56 -0.36 5.23
N GLU A 148 16.34 -0.29 5.75
CA GLU A 148 15.67 0.95 6.20
C GLU A 148 15.36 0.94 7.70
N GLN A 149 15.98 0.03 8.47
CA GLN A 149 15.88 -0.04 9.93
C GLN A 149 16.76 0.99 10.63
#